data_AF-A0A9D5V2V9-F1
#
_entry.id   AF-A0A9D5V2V9-F1
#
_cell.length_a   1.000
_cell.length_b   1.000
_cell.length_c   1.000
_cell.angle_alpha   90.00
_cell.angle_beta   90.00
_cell.angle_gamma   90.00
#
_symmetry.space_group_name_H-M   'P 1'
#
loop_
_entity.id
_entity.type
_entity.pdbx_description
1 polymer ?
#
loop_
_entity_poly.entity_id
_entity_poly.type
_entity_poly.pdbx_seq_one_letter_code
_entity_poly.pdbx_strand_id
1 'polypeptide(L)'
;MEFYATSGRSLPWRDHRDPYRIWVAEIMLQQTQVTTVRGYYDRFLTKFPTVCELARADVQEVRAQWQGLGYYRRAEHLHRAARIIQNDLDQHFPDTLEGWMALPGVGRSTAGAILAIGWNQRHPILDGNCKRVLARLVALDEPVNSSQGEGILWSLAALLTPERCPGDYAQAIMDLGATVCTPHAPHCPECPWRMGCRALAEGRVDQYPRKKPPRGCPKYSQVAFLVRAKDGRILMHRRPEGGLLSGLWEPLSLERQIFSLVPPGVAEVDEQLWQHWQIKCREMNLLGTVQHRFTHFHLTVWVFACHHESGWPQGDGVCWWHPGQTDLPISTLHSKVIMIKK
;
A
#
# COMPACT_ATOMS: atom_id res chain seq x y z
N MET A 1 -22.96 0.98 -19.19
CA MET A 1 -23.18 -0.48 -19.03
C MET A 1 -22.72 -1.26 -20.24
N GLU A 2 -23.10 -0.88 -21.47
CA GLU A 2 -22.62 -1.53 -22.71
C GLU A 2 -21.09 -1.63 -22.84
N PHE A 3 -20.38 -0.53 -22.52
CA PHE A 3 -18.91 -0.55 -22.43
C PHE A 3 -18.39 -1.66 -21.51
N TYR A 4 -19.00 -1.84 -20.34
CA TYR A 4 -18.54 -2.83 -19.37
C TYR A 4 -18.85 -4.26 -19.82
N ALA A 5 -19.98 -4.48 -20.49
CA ALA A 5 -20.32 -5.78 -21.05
C ALA A 5 -19.34 -6.24 -22.13
N THR A 6 -18.74 -5.31 -22.88
CA THR A 6 -17.85 -5.61 -24.02
C THR A 6 -16.36 -5.52 -23.68
N SER A 7 -16.00 -4.61 -22.77
CA SER A 7 -14.62 -4.25 -22.44
C SER A 7 -14.27 -4.48 -20.97
N GLY A 8 -15.20 -5.02 -20.18
CA GLY A 8 -14.99 -5.37 -18.78
C GLY A 8 -13.88 -6.41 -18.63
N ARG A 9 -12.96 -6.15 -17.70
CA ARG A 9 -11.81 -7.04 -17.49
C ARG A 9 -12.21 -8.30 -16.73
N SER A 10 -11.76 -9.46 -17.19
CA SER A 10 -11.78 -10.70 -16.40
C SER A 10 -10.64 -10.68 -15.37
N LEU A 11 -11.02 -10.67 -14.10
CA LEU A 11 -10.12 -10.59 -12.94
C LEU A 11 -10.53 -11.68 -11.93
N PRO A 12 -9.59 -12.38 -11.27
CA PRO A 12 -9.91 -13.52 -10.41
C PRO A 12 -10.94 -13.22 -9.31
N TRP A 13 -10.94 -11.98 -8.80
CA TRP A 13 -11.87 -11.52 -7.76
C TRP A 13 -13.26 -11.11 -8.25
N ARG A 14 -13.51 -11.11 -9.57
CA ARG A 14 -14.82 -10.79 -10.16
C ARG A 14 -15.68 -12.02 -10.43
N ASP A 15 -15.07 -13.21 -10.38
CA ASP A 15 -15.74 -14.47 -10.75
C ASP A 15 -16.59 -15.06 -9.61
N HIS A 16 -16.64 -14.39 -8.45
CA HIS A 16 -17.41 -14.83 -7.29
C HIS A 16 -18.03 -13.65 -6.53
N ARG A 17 -19.08 -13.92 -5.77
CA ARG A 17 -19.71 -12.96 -4.85
C ARG A 17 -19.30 -13.14 -3.39
N ASP A 18 -18.29 -13.96 -3.12
CA ASP A 18 -17.76 -14.19 -1.78
C ASP A 18 -17.23 -12.87 -1.16
N PRO A 19 -17.83 -12.40 -0.05
CA PRO A 19 -17.41 -11.17 0.61
C PRO A 19 -15.95 -11.16 1.06
N TYR A 20 -15.43 -12.29 1.52
CA TYR A 20 -14.04 -12.39 1.97
C TYR A 20 -13.09 -12.07 0.83
N ARG A 21 -13.32 -12.73 -0.31
CA ARG A 21 -12.49 -12.62 -1.50
C ARG A 21 -12.60 -11.25 -2.18
N ILE A 22 -13.79 -10.66 -2.21
CA ILE A 22 -14.00 -9.29 -2.69
C ILE A 22 -13.25 -8.32 -1.78
N TRP A 23 -13.43 -8.43 -0.47
CA TRP A 23 -12.78 -7.56 0.50
C TRP A 23 -11.26 -7.62 0.41
N VAL A 24 -10.66 -8.81 0.35
CA VAL A 24 -9.20 -8.97 0.18
C VAL A 24 -8.71 -8.28 -1.09
N ALA A 25 -9.42 -8.45 -2.22
CA ALA A 25 -9.06 -7.79 -3.47
C ALA A 25 -9.15 -6.26 -3.36
N GLU A 26 -10.23 -5.74 -2.78
CA GLU A 26 -10.44 -4.30 -2.59
C GLU A 26 -9.34 -3.68 -1.72
N ILE A 27 -8.92 -4.35 -0.64
CA ILE A 27 -7.80 -3.86 0.19
C ILE A 27 -6.48 -3.90 -0.59
N MET A 28 -6.21 -4.97 -1.34
CA MET A 28 -4.99 -5.09 -2.16
C MET A 28 -4.93 -4.03 -3.28
N LEU A 29 -6.07 -3.67 -3.87
CA LEU A 29 -6.16 -2.70 -4.97
C LEU A 29 -6.02 -1.23 -4.51
N GLN A 30 -6.07 -0.96 -3.21
CA GLN A 30 -5.80 0.38 -2.69
C GLN A 30 -4.40 0.85 -3.08
N GLN A 31 -4.32 1.87 -3.95
CA GLN A 31 -3.06 2.46 -4.41
C GLN A 31 -2.08 1.45 -5.04
N THR A 32 -2.59 0.33 -5.57
CA THR A 32 -1.78 -0.74 -6.19
C THR A 32 -2.38 -1.12 -7.54
N GLN A 33 -1.55 -1.38 -8.55
CA GLN A 33 -2.02 -1.72 -9.89
C GLN A 33 -2.57 -3.16 -9.94
N VAL A 34 -3.62 -3.36 -10.75
CA VAL A 34 -4.26 -4.67 -10.96
C VAL A 34 -3.26 -5.74 -11.40
N THR A 35 -2.32 -5.40 -12.28
CA THR A 35 -1.26 -6.30 -12.77
C THR A 35 -0.39 -6.81 -11.64
N THR A 36 -0.04 -5.95 -10.68
CA THR A 36 0.72 -6.32 -9.48
C THR A 36 -0.13 -7.19 -8.54
N VAL A 37 -1.39 -6.83 -8.31
CA VAL A 37 -2.26 -7.53 -7.34
C VAL A 37 -2.54 -8.98 -7.74
N ARG A 38 -2.70 -9.28 -9.03
CA ARG A 38 -3.09 -10.63 -9.51
C ARG A 38 -2.26 -11.75 -8.89
N GLY A 39 -0.93 -11.68 -8.94
CA GLY A 39 -0.07 -12.72 -8.39
C GLY A 39 -0.04 -12.78 -6.86
N TYR A 40 -0.38 -11.69 -6.17
CA TYR A 40 -0.47 -11.66 -4.70
C TYR A 40 -1.78 -12.22 -4.21
N TYR A 41 -2.87 -11.91 -4.92
CA TYR A 41 -4.22 -12.33 -4.58
C TYR A 41 -4.33 -13.86 -4.51
N ASP A 42 -3.89 -14.56 -5.57
CA ASP A 42 -3.99 -16.02 -5.65
C ASP A 42 -3.15 -16.70 -4.57
N ARG A 43 -1.92 -16.22 -4.35
CA ARG A 43 -1.03 -16.75 -3.30
C ARG A 43 -1.60 -16.51 -1.90
N PHE A 44 -2.15 -15.32 -1.65
CA PHE A 44 -2.73 -14.96 -0.37
C PHE A 44 -3.95 -15.82 -0.05
N LEU A 45 -4.86 -15.99 -1.00
CA LEU A 45 -6.04 -16.86 -0.81
C LEU A 45 -5.70 -18.35 -0.77
N THR A 46 -4.58 -18.77 -1.36
CA THR A 46 -4.09 -20.15 -1.18
C THR A 46 -3.64 -20.41 0.26
N LYS A 47 -2.96 -19.43 0.87
CA LYS A 47 -2.46 -19.55 2.26
C LYS A 47 -3.56 -19.26 3.30
N PHE A 48 -4.46 -18.33 2.99
CA PHE A 48 -5.59 -17.94 3.84
C PHE A 48 -6.89 -18.02 3.02
N PRO A 49 -7.45 -19.22 2.82
CA PRO A 49 -8.64 -19.39 1.98
C PRO A 49 -9.92 -18.79 2.57
N THR A 50 -9.98 -18.61 3.89
CA THR A 50 -11.13 -18.05 4.60
C THR A 50 -10.73 -16.95 5.59
N VAL A 51 -11.72 -16.15 6.00
CA VAL A 51 -11.54 -15.16 7.08
C VAL A 51 -11.09 -15.81 8.39
N CYS A 52 -11.51 -17.05 8.66
CA CYS A 52 -11.10 -17.81 9.84
C CYS A 52 -9.59 -18.09 9.85
N GLU A 53 -9.06 -18.57 8.74
CA GLU A 53 -7.62 -18.87 8.62
C GLU A 53 -6.80 -17.60 8.68
N LEU A 54 -7.27 -16.52 8.03
CA LEU A 54 -6.63 -15.22 8.14
C LEU A 54 -6.62 -14.70 9.58
N ALA A 55 -7.72 -14.82 10.32
CA ALA A 55 -7.84 -14.33 11.68
C ALA A 55 -6.93 -15.09 12.68
N ARG A 56 -6.76 -16.40 12.46
CA ARG A 56 -5.93 -17.29 13.29
C ARG A 56 -4.44 -17.20 12.99
N ALA A 57 -4.06 -16.71 11.81
CA ALA A 57 -2.68 -16.62 11.38
C ALA A 57 -1.83 -15.76 12.31
N ASP A 58 -0.52 -16.05 12.34
CA ASP A 58 0.42 -15.11 12.92
C ASP A 58 0.54 -13.87 12.03
N VAL A 59 0.64 -12.69 12.63
CA VAL A 59 0.73 -11.43 11.87
C VAL A 59 1.97 -11.39 10.96
N GLN A 60 3.05 -12.08 11.32
CA GLN A 60 4.25 -12.19 10.50
C GLN A 60 3.99 -13.02 9.24
N GLU A 61 3.20 -14.09 9.31
CA GLU A 61 2.80 -14.84 8.12
C GLU A 61 1.98 -13.97 7.16
N VAL A 62 1.06 -13.16 7.70
CA VAL A 62 0.27 -12.22 6.89
C VAL A 62 1.17 -11.16 6.25
N ARG A 63 2.11 -10.58 7.01
CA ARG A 63 3.10 -9.60 6.51
C ARG A 63 3.99 -10.22 5.42
N ALA A 64 4.38 -11.49 5.56
CA ALA A 64 5.18 -12.20 4.57
C ALA A 64 4.40 -12.39 3.25
N GLN A 65 3.12 -12.75 3.30
CA GLN A 65 2.30 -12.85 2.09
C GLN A 65 2.08 -11.49 1.40
N TRP A 66 2.13 -10.40 2.16
CA TRP A 66 2.01 -9.02 1.67
C TRP A 66 3.34 -8.41 1.20
N GLN A 67 4.47 -9.09 1.42
CA GLN A 67 5.81 -8.56 1.15
C GLN A 67 5.97 -8.15 -0.32
N GLY A 68 6.29 -6.87 -0.54
CA GLY A 68 6.46 -6.30 -1.87
C GLY A 68 5.23 -5.58 -2.43
N LEU A 69 4.03 -5.76 -1.85
CA LEU A 69 2.82 -5.04 -2.28
C LEU A 69 2.78 -3.58 -1.78
N GLY A 70 3.61 -3.25 -0.79
CA GLY A 70 3.69 -1.91 -0.19
C GLY A 70 2.48 -1.56 0.69
N TYR A 71 2.57 -0.41 1.37
CA TYR A 71 1.55 0.06 2.33
C TYR A 71 1.13 -1.03 3.34
N TYR A 72 2.11 -1.60 4.05
CA TYR A 72 1.94 -2.77 4.94
C TYR A 72 0.89 -2.61 6.03
N ARG A 73 0.57 -1.38 6.44
CA ARG A 73 -0.55 -1.11 7.35
C ARG A 73 -1.88 -1.67 6.83
N ARG A 74 -2.06 -1.81 5.51
CA ARG A 74 -3.22 -2.48 4.92
C ARG A 74 -3.32 -3.94 5.33
N ALA A 75 -2.21 -4.68 5.34
CA ALA A 75 -2.17 -6.08 5.76
C ALA A 75 -2.52 -6.22 7.24
N GLU A 76 -1.99 -5.34 8.09
CA GLU A 76 -2.26 -5.31 9.52
C GLU A 76 -3.72 -4.98 9.82
N HIS A 77 -4.26 -3.98 9.13
CA HIS A 77 -5.67 -3.60 9.25
C HIS A 77 -6.58 -4.71 8.75
N LEU A 78 -6.27 -5.34 7.61
CA LEU A 78 -6.97 -6.51 7.09
C LEU A 78 -6.99 -7.64 8.13
N HIS A 79 -5.84 -7.98 8.70
CA HIS A 79 -5.74 -9.03 9.71
C HIS A 79 -6.53 -8.69 10.99
N ARG A 80 -6.44 -7.45 11.49
CA ARG A 80 -7.20 -6.99 12.65
C ARG A 80 -8.71 -7.04 12.39
N ALA A 81 -9.15 -6.58 11.22
CA ALA A 81 -10.54 -6.64 10.79
C ALA A 81 -11.01 -8.09 10.64
N ALA A 82 -10.17 -9.02 10.15
CA ALA A 82 -10.51 -10.44 10.08
C ALA A 82 -10.74 -11.03 11.47
N ARG A 83 -9.94 -10.64 12.47
CA ARG A 83 -10.15 -11.02 13.87
C ARG A 83 -11.45 -10.48 14.45
N ILE A 84 -11.82 -9.23 14.14
CA ILE A 84 -13.11 -8.65 14.54
C ILE A 84 -14.26 -9.43 13.91
N ILE A 85 -14.21 -9.70 12.60
CA ILE A 85 -15.23 -10.50 11.91
C ILE A 85 -15.33 -11.90 12.52
N GLN A 86 -14.19 -12.54 12.80
CA GLN A 86 -14.16 -13.88 13.36
C GLN A 86 -14.71 -13.97 14.79
N ASN A 87 -14.31 -13.04 15.67
CA ASN A 87 -14.52 -13.15 17.11
C ASN A 87 -15.72 -12.34 17.60
N ASP A 88 -15.93 -11.14 17.04
CA ASP A 88 -16.92 -10.18 17.53
C ASP A 88 -18.21 -10.24 16.70
N LEU A 89 -18.12 -10.71 15.45
CA LEU A 89 -19.26 -10.85 14.53
C LEU A 89 -19.60 -12.31 14.21
N ASP A 90 -19.04 -13.27 14.96
CA ASP A 90 -19.30 -14.71 14.77
C ASP A 90 -19.16 -15.19 13.31
N GLN A 91 -18.13 -14.71 12.61
CA GLN A 91 -17.85 -14.99 11.18
C GLN A 91 -18.85 -14.38 10.19
N HIS A 92 -19.76 -13.51 10.64
CA HIS A 92 -20.68 -12.81 9.77
C HIS A 92 -20.06 -11.50 9.28
N PHE A 93 -19.99 -11.36 7.95
CA PHE A 93 -19.61 -10.09 7.36
C PHE A 93 -20.73 -9.06 7.54
N PRO A 94 -20.40 -7.79 7.81
CA PRO A 94 -21.40 -6.72 7.81
C PRO A 94 -22.11 -6.63 6.46
N ASP A 95 -23.39 -6.27 6.47
CA ASP A 95 -24.20 -6.00 5.28
C ASP A 95 -24.64 -4.53 5.18
N THR A 96 -24.09 -3.67 6.06
CA THR A 96 -24.33 -2.23 6.11
C THR A 96 -23.06 -1.43 5.85
N LEU A 97 -23.22 -0.20 5.36
CA LEU A 97 -22.11 0.70 5.07
C LEU A 97 -21.34 1.03 6.36
N GLU A 98 -22.08 1.33 7.43
CA GLU A 98 -21.56 1.66 8.74
C GLU A 98 -20.79 0.48 9.34
N GLY A 99 -21.31 -0.74 9.22
CA GLY A 99 -20.65 -1.95 9.70
C GLY A 99 -19.32 -2.21 8.99
N TRP A 100 -19.27 -2.04 7.68
CA TRP A 100 -18.00 -2.13 6.94
C TRP A 100 -17.03 -1.02 7.32
N MET A 101 -17.50 0.23 7.45
CA MET A 101 -16.66 1.36 7.82
C MET A 101 -16.12 1.31 9.25
N ALA A 102 -16.74 0.53 10.13
CA ALA A 102 -16.22 0.27 11.48
C ALA A 102 -14.98 -0.64 11.46
N LEU A 103 -14.77 -1.41 10.39
CA LEU A 103 -13.62 -2.31 10.28
C LEU A 103 -12.33 -1.54 9.95
N PRO A 104 -11.19 -1.89 10.60
CA PRO A 104 -9.90 -1.26 10.31
C PRO A 104 -9.53 -1.30 8.83
N GLY A 105 -9.13 -0.16 8.27
CA GLY A 105 -8.66 -0.05 6.88
C GLY A 105 -9.76 -0.02 5.82
N VAL A 106 -11.04 -0.04 6.21
CA VAL A 106 -12.17 0.07 5.30
C VAL A 106 -12.73 1.50 5.34
N GLY A 107 -12.51 2.26 4.26
CA GLY A 107 -13.08 3.59 4.10
C GLY A 107 -14.41 3.56 3.34
N ARG A 108 -15.11 4.70 3.26
CA ARG A 108 -16.41 4.85 2.60
C ARG A 108 -16.46 4.26 1.19
N SER A 109 -15.45 4.53 0.35
CA SER A 109 -15.41 4.00 -1.02
C SER A 109 -15.22 2.48 -1.06
N THR A 110 -14.40 1.94 -0.16
CA THR A 110 -14.15 0.49 -0.06
C THR A 110 -15.40 -0.24 0.43
N ALA A 111 -16.05 0.29 1.47
CA ALA A 111 -17.31 -0.24 1.98
C ALA A 111 -18.40 -0.22 0.90
N GLY A 112 -18.53 0.90 0.18
CA GLY A 112 -19.47 1.02 -0.94
C GLY A 112 -19.19 0.02 -2.07
N ALA A 113 -17.91 -0.20 -2.41
CA ALA A 113 -17.52 -1.18 -3.43
C ALA A 113 -17.88 -2.61 -3.01
N ILE A 114 -17.57 -3.00 -1.77
CA ILE A 114 -17.88 -4.32 -1.23
C ILE A 114 -19.39 -4.57 -1.24
N LEU A 115 -20.20 -3.62 -0.76
CA LEU A 115 -21.66 -3.76 -0.72
C LEU A 115 -22.30 -3.74 -2.11
N ALA A 116 -21.81 -2.90 -3.02
CA ALA A 116 -22.30 -2.86 -4.39
C ALA A 116 -21.99 -4.16 -5.13
N ILE A 117 -20.77 -4.70 -4.98
CA ILE A 117 -20.32 -5.89 -5.72
C ILE A 117 -20.85 -7.17 -5.07
N GLY A 118 -20.66 -7.33 -3.75
CA GLY A 118 -21.02 -8.54 -3.01
C GLY A 118 -22.53 -8.66 -2.76
N TRP A 119 -23.17 -7.58 -2.32
CA TRP A 119 -24.58 -7.57 -1.92
C TRP A 119 -25.52 -6.92 -2.92
N ASN A 120 -25.01 -6.41 -4.05
CA ASN A 120 -25.80 -5.69 -5.05
C ASN A 120 -26.61 -4.51 -4.47
N GLN A 121 -26.08 -3.88 -3.41
CA GLN A 121 -26.69 -2.72 -2.78
C GLN A 121 -26.27 -1.42 -3.47
N ARG A 122 -27.16 -0.43 -3.52
CA ARG A 122 -26.88 0.86 -4.14
C ARG A 122 -25.99 1.73 -3.23
N HIS A 123 -24.69 1.55 -3.33
CA HIS A 123 -23.69 2.40 -2.67
C HIS A 123 -22.71 3.01 -3.68
N PRO A 124 -22.43 4.33 -3.60
CA PRO A 124 -21.47 4.97 -4.49
C PRO A 124 -20.03 4.59 -4.12
N ILE A 125 -19.17 4.59 -5.13
CA ILE A 125 -17.72 4.46 -4.98
C ILE A 125 -17.01 5.72 -5.47
N LEU A 126 -15.86 6.02 -4.88
CA LEU A 126 -15.07 7.20 -5.24
C LEU A 126 -13.57 7.00 -4.99
N ASP A 127 -12.98 6.05 -5.70
CA ASP A 127 -11.53 5.83 -5.73
C ASP A 127 -10.81 6.91 -6.58
N GLY A 128 -9.48 6.84 -6.67
CA GLY A 128 -8.69 7.78 -7.47
C GLY A 128 -9.04 7.79 -8.97
N ASN A 129 -9.50 6.67 -9.51
CA ASN A 129 -9.96 6.57 -10.89
C ASN A 129 -11.30 7.28 -11.08
N CYS A 130 -12.27 6.98 -10.21
CA CYS A 130 -13.58 7.62 -10.19
C CYS A 130 -13.45 9.14 -10.02
N LYS A 131 -12.62 9.61 -9.07
CA LYS A 131 -12.39 11.05 -8.87
C LYS A 131 -11.91 11.74 -10.15
N ARG A 132 -10.99 11.12 -10.90
CA ARG A 132 -10.50 11.67 -12.19
C ARG A 132 -11.59 11.68 -13.25
N VAL A 133 -12.30 10.58 -13.43
CA VAL A 133 -13.38 10.46 -14.41
C VAL A 133 -14.45 11.53 -14.15
N LEU A 134 -14.94 11.61 -12.91
CA LEU A 134 -15.99 12.54 -12.52
C LEU A 134 -15.52 13.99 -12.58
N ALA A 135 -14.30 14.30 -12.15
CA ALA A 135 -13.74 15.65 -12.27
C ALA A 135 -13.63 16.10 -13.73
N ARG A 136 -13.25 15.22 -14.66
CA ARG A 136 -13.24 15.52 -16.10
C ARG A 136 -14.65 15.65 -16.67
N LEU A 137 -15.58 14.79 -16.26
CA LEU A 137 -16.97 14.81 -16.71
C LEU A 137 -17.60 16.18 -16.51
N VAL A 138 -17.37 16.81 -15.34
CA VAL A 138 -17.96 18.10 -14.98
C VAL A 138 -17.01 19.30 -15.08
N ALA A 139 -15.76 19.08 -15.52
CA ALA A 139 -14.67 20.08 -15.51
C ALA A 139 -14.51 20.75 -14.13
N LEU A 140 -14.35 19.94 -13.08
CA LEU A 140 -14.31 20.40 -11.68
C LEU A 140 -13.06 21.24 -11.38
N ASP A 141 -13.23 22.55 -11.21
CA ASP A 141 -12.12 23.46 -10.88
C ASP A 141 -11.66 23.37 -9.42
N GLU A 142 -12.52 22.89 -8.52
CA GLU A 142 -12.11 22.61 -7.15
C GLU A 142 -11.10 21.46 -7.09
N PRO A 143 -10.00 21.58 -6.32
CA PRO A 143 -9.07 20.47 -6.15
C PRO A 143 -9.76 19.23 -5.58
N VAL A 144 -9.55 18.06 -6.19
CA VAL A 144 -10.25 16.82 -5.80
C VAL A 144 -9.82 16.27 -4.42
N ASN A 145 -8.79 16.88 -3.82
CA ASN A 145 -8.31 16.65 -2.46
C ASN A 145 -8.55 17.86 -1.53
N SER A 146 -9.47 18.77 -1.89
CA SER A 146 -10.11 19.71 -0.98
C SER A 146 -11.40 19.11 -0.42
N SER A 147 -11.81 19.53 0.78
CA SER A 147 -13.06 19.06 1.39
C SER A 147 -14.28 19.39 0.52
N GLN A 148 -14.28 20.57 -0.12
CA GLN A 148 -15.33 20.99 -1.04
C GLN A 148 -15.36 20.14 -2.32
N GLY A 149 -14.20 19.95 -2.97
CA GLY A 149 -14.10 19.13 -4.17
C GLY A 149 -14.47 17.67 -3.89
N GLU A 150 -14.05 17.12 -2.75
CA GLU A 150 -14.44 15.78 -2.31
C GLU A 150 -15.95 15.67 -2.06
N GLY A 151 -16.58 16.67 -1.42
CA GLY A 151 -18.03 16.72 -1.23
C GLY A 151 -18.81 16.72 -2.55
N ILE A 152 -18.40 17.55 -3.52
CA ILE A 152 -19.03 17.61 -4.85
C ILE A 152 -18.94 16.24 -5.55
N LEU A 153 -17.76 15.62 -5.53
CA LEU A 153 -17.53 14.34 -6.18
C LEU A 153 -18.33 13.20 -5.54
N TRP A 154 -18.50 13.20 -4.22
CA TRP A 154 -19.37 12.24 -3.53
C TRP A 154 -20.83 12.40 -3.92
N SER A 155 -21.33 13.63 -4.01
CA SER A 155 -22.70 13.90 -4.48
C SER A 155 -22.91 13.44 -5.91
N LEU A 156 -21.95 13.69 -6.81
CA LEU A 156 -21.98 13.21 -8.19
C LEU A 156 -21.94 11.68 -8.28
N ALA A 157 -21.08 11.03 -7.49
CA ALA A 157 -21.01 9.58 -7.45
C ALA A 157 -22.34 8.97 -6.98
N ALA A 158 -22.97 9.53 -5.95
CA ALA A 158 -24.27 9.09 -5.46
C ALA A 158 -25.37 9.26 -6.52
N LEU A 159 -25.40 10.41 -7.20
CA LEU A 159 -26.37 10.70 -8.27
C LEU A 159 -26.25 9.71 -9.44
N LEU A 160 -25.02 9.40 -9.85
CA LEU A 160 -24.75 8.55 -11.02
C LEU A 160 -24.83 7.05 -10.70
N THR A 161 -24.82 6.65 -9.43
CA THR A 161 -24.93 5.24 -9.04
C THR A 161 -26.35 4.74 -9.32
N PRO A 162 -26.53 3.78 -10.25
CA PRO A 162 -27.84 3.33 -10.67
C PRO A 162 -28.51 2.45 -9.60
N GLU A 163 -29.84 2.40 -9.63
CA GLU A 163 -30.64 1.45 -8.84
C GLU A 163 -30.45 0.01 -9.31
N ARG A 164 -30.23 -0.19 -10.61
CA ARG A 164 -30.05 -1.51 -11.23
C ARG A 164 -28.57 -1.79 -11.47
N CYS A 165 -28.13 -2.98 -11.05
CA CYS A 165 -26.76 -3.47 -11.18
C CYS A 165 -25.69 -2.48 -10.64
N PRO A 166 -25.82 -1.95 -9.40
CA PRO A 166 -24.84 -1.03 -8.83
C PRO A 166 -23.42 -1.62 -8.75
N GLY A 167 -23.30 -2.94 -8.54
CA GLY A 167 -22.01 -3.63 -8.55
C GLY A 167 -21.28 -3.58 -9.90
N ASP A 168 -22.02 -3.83 -10.99
CA ASP A 168 -21.45 -3.74 -12.34
C ASP A 168 -21.10 -2.30 -12.69
N TYR A 169 -21.92 -1.32 -12.26
CA TYR A 169 -21.59 0.09 -12.42
C TYR A 169 -20.32 0.48 -11.67
N ALA A 170 -20.16 0.03 -10.42
CA ALA A 170 -18.96 0.27 -9.63
C ALA A 170 -17.71 -0.28 -10.34
N GLN A 171 -17.79 -1.50 -10.87
CA GLN A 171 -16.69 -2.09 -11.63
C GLN A 171 -16.45 -1.35 -12.96
N ALA A 172 -17.52 -0.92 -13.65
CA ALA A 172 -17.46 -0.21 -14.91
C ALA A 172 -16.77 1.16 -14.79
N ILE A 173 -17.12 1.97 -13.78
CA ILE A 173 -16.50 3.29 -13.61
C ILE A 173 -15.02 3.17 -13.20
N MET A 174 -14.66 2.16 -12.41
CA MET A 174 -13.26 1.85 -12.10
C MET A 174 -12.48 1.44 -13.37
N ASP A 175 -13.05 0.55 -14.20
CA ASP A 175 -12.44 0.11 -15.46
C ASP A 175 -12.31 1.26 -16.46
N LEU A 176 -13.35 2.10 -16.57
CA LEU A 176 -13.33 3.29 -17.41
C LEU A 176 -12.17 4.21 -17.04
N GLY A 177 -11.98 4.50 -15.75
CA GLY A 177 -10.86 5.30 -15.29
C GLY A 177 -9.51 4.61 -15.50
N ALA A 178 -9.44 3.30 -15.30
CA ALA A 178 -8.19 2.55 -15.39
C ALA A 178 -7.69 2.34 -16.83
N THR A 179 -8.59 2.25 -17.82
CA THR A 179 -8.25 1.81 -19.18
C THR A 179 -8.50 2.86 -20.27
N VAL A 180 -9.49 3.73 -20.10
CA VAL A 180 -9.90 4.71 -21.12
C VAL A 180 -9.58 6.13 -20.66
N CYS A 181 -10.14 6.56 -19.54
CA CYS A 181 -9.94 7.88 -18.97
C CYS A 181 -8.69 7.88 -18.08
N THR A 182 -7.54 7.52 -18.66
CA THR A 182 -6.24 7.39 -17.99
C THR A 182 -5.66 8.75 -17.56
N PRO A 183 -4.71 8.81 -16.61
CA PRO A 183 -4.10 10.07 -16.18
C PRO A 183 -3.42 10.85 -17.31
N HIS A 184 -2.76 10.13 -18.22
CA HIS A 184 -2.04 10.70 -19.36
C HIS A 184 -2.54 10.06 -20.64
N ALA A 185 -2.73 10.87 -21.69
CA ALA A 185 -3.22 10.44 -23.01
C ALA A 185 -4.49 9.56 -22.93
N PRO A 186 -5.62 10.08 -22.38
CA PRO A 186 -6.86 9.32 -22.31
C PRO A 186 -7.44 9.04 -23.71
N HIS A 187 -8.01 7.84 -23.89
CA HIS A 187 -8.66 7.41 -25.13
C HIS A 187 -10.07 8.00 -25.26
N CYS A 188 -10.18 9.34 -25.27
CA CYS A 188 -11.45 10.07 -25.32
C CYS A 188 -12.40 9.63 -26.46
N PRO A 189 -11.93 9.30 -27.68
CA PRO A 189 -12.81 8.84 -28.76
C PRO A 189 -13.60 7.57 -28.43
N GLU A 190 -13.02 6.69 -27.61
CA GLU A 190 -13.60 5.40 -27.15
C GLU A 190 -14.40 5.54 -25.85
N CYS A 191 -14.36 6.72 -25.22
CA CYS A 191 -15.03 6.93 -23.95
C CYS A 191 -16.56 6.93 -24.11
N PRO A 192 -17.32 6.07 -23.40
CA PRO A 192 -18.78 6.03 -23.48
C PRO A 192 -19.44 7.32 -22.97
N TRP A 193 -18.71 8.15 -22.21
CA TRP A 193 -19.19 9.44 -21.71
C TRP A 193 -18.69 10.64 -22.51
N ARG A 194 -18.07 10.43 -23.68
CA ARG A 194 -17.49 11.52 -24.49
C ARG A 194 -18.46 12.66 -24.76
N MET A 195 -19.72 12.37 -25.08
CA MET A 195 -20.72 13.37 -25.46
C MET A 195 -21.12 14.28 -24.28
N GLY A 196 -21.07 13.77 -23.05
CA GLY A 196 -21.38 14.53 -21.84
C GLY A 196 -20.16 15.07 -21.11
N CYS A 197 -18.94 14.83 -21.62
CA CYS A 197 -17.71 15.19 -20.94
C CYS A 197 -17.36 16.66 -21.17
N ARG A 198 -17.57 17.51 -20.15
CA ARG A 198 -17.29 18.94 -20.23
C ARG A 198 -15.81 19.24 -20.47
N ALA A 199 -14.89 18.54 -19.79
CA ALA A 199 -13.46 18.76 -20.02
C ALA A 199 -13.02 18.42 -21.45
N LEU A 200 -13.70 17.46 -22.11
CA LEU A 200 -13.44 17.13 -23.52
C LEU A 200 -13.99 18.23 -24.44
N ALA A 201 -15.24 18.66 -24.21
CA ALA A 201 -15.87 19.73 -24.99
C ALA A 201 -15.06 21.04 -24.95
N GLU A 202 -14.38 21.31 -23.84
CA GLU A 202 -13.54 22.49 -23.66
C GLU A 202 -12.06 22.29 -24.05
N GLY A 203 -11.65 21.08 -24.44
CA GLY A 203 -10.25 20.78 -24.75
C GLY A 203 -9.29 20.85 -23.55
N ARG A 204 -9.79 20.63 -22.32
CA ARG A 204 -9.04 20.78 -21.05
C ARG A 204 -8.85 19.48 -20.27
N VAL A 205 -9.02 18.32 -20.89
CA VAL A 205 -8.97 17.00 -20.22
C VAL A 205 -7.70 16.80 -19.38
N ASP A 206 -6.55 17.27 -19.86
CA ASP A 206 -5.26 17.14 -19.18
C ASP A 206 -5.09 18.08 -17.98
N GLN A 207 -5.97 19.07 -17.81
CA GLN A 207 -5.98 19.96 -16.64
C GLN A 207 -6.70 19.34 -15.43
N TYR A 208 -7.40 18.22 -15.62
CA TYR A 208 -8.22 17.56 -14.61
C TYR A 208 -7.71 16.13 -14.30
N PRO A 209 -7.76 15.71 -13.02
CA PRO A 209 -8.26 16.45 -11.87
C PRO A 209 -7.24 17.49 -11.37
N ARG A 210 -7.73 18.68 -10.98
CA ARG A 210 -6.91 19.61 -10.21
C ARG A 210 -6.62 19.02 -8.84
N LYS A 211 -5.40 19.21 -8.34
CA LYS A 211 -4.96 18.80 -7.00
C LYS A 211 -4.37 20.01 -6.30
N LYS A 212 -4.51 20.06 -4.97
CA LYS A 212 -3.78 21.02 -4.16
C LYS A 212 -2.28 20.89 -4.47
N PRO A 213 -1.54 22.01 -4.54
CA PRO A 213 -0.09 21.96 -4.68
C PRO A 213 0.50 21.02 -3.62
N PRO A 214 1.43 20.12 -4.00
CA PRO A 214 2.07 19.28 -3.02
C PRO A 214 2.81 20.16 -2.01
N ARG A 215 2.69 19.83 -0.71
CA ARG A 215 3.59 20.40 0.29
C ARG A 215 5.01 19.94 -0.04
N GLY A 216 6.02 20.76 0.27
CA GLY A 216 7.42 20.39 0.10
C GLY A 216 7.68 18.99 0.68
N CYS A 217 8.34 18.13 -0.09
CA CYS A 217 8.63 16.76 0.31
C CYS A 217 9.92 16.77 1.14
N PRO A 218 9.85 16.60 2.47
CA PRO A 218 11.05 16.62 3.30
C PRO A 218 12.01 15.50 2.90
N LYS A 219 13.30 15.77 3.06
CA LYS A 219 14.37 14.80 2.83
C LYS A 219 15.00 14.45 4.17
N TYR A 220 15.24 13.17 4.37
CA TYR A 220 15.90 12.62 5.55
C TYR A 220 17.10 11.76 5.14
N SER A 221 18.05 11.62 6.07
CA SER A 221 19.10 10.61 5.99
C SER A 221 19.01 9.64 7.16
N GLN A 222 19.50 8.43 6.97
CA GLN A 222 19.57 7.39 7.98
C GLN A 222 20.84 6.57 7.79
N VAL A 223 21.36 5.99 8.86
CA VAL A 223 22.44 5.00 8.81
C VAL A 223 21.85 3.60 8.98
N ALA A 224 22.29 2.66 8.16
CA ALA A 224 22.00 1.24 8.31
C ALA A 224 23.30 0.42 8.35
N PHE A 225 23.30 -0.65 9.13
CA PHE A 225 24.46 -1.50 9.38
C PHE A 225 24.21 -2.91 8.85
N LEU A 226 25.04 -3.37 7.93
CA LEU A 226 25.17 -4.77 7.54
C LEU A 226 26.20 -5.45 8.43
N VAL A 227 25.78 -5.78 9.65
CA VAL A 227 26.59 -6.54 10.61
C VAL A 227 26.59 -8.02 10.20
N ARG A 228 27.76 -8.55 9.83
CA ARG A 228 27.90 -9.92 9.32
C ARG A 228 28.49 -10.87 10.35
N ALA A 229 27.86 -12.03 10.51
CA ALA A 229 28.44 -13.18 11.20
C ALA A 229 29.52 -13.86 10.33
N LYS A 230 30.31 -14.75 10.94
CA LYS A 230 31.36 -15.53 10.24
C LYS A 230 30.81 -16.44 9.14
N ASP A 231 29.57 -16.88 9.27
CA ASP A 231 28.88 -17.76 8.32
C ASP A 231 28.08 -17.00 7.24
N GLY A 232 28.25 -15.68 7.16
CA GLY A 232 27.61 -14.84 6.14
C GLY A 232 26.19 -14.38 6.47
N ARG A 233 25.61 -14.80 7.59
CA ARG A 233 24.33 -14.25 8.08
C ARG A 233 24.49 -12.78 8.46
N ILE A 234 23.40 -12.04 8.35
CA ILE A 234 23.31 -10.63 8.76
C ILE A 234 22.43 -10.48 9.99
N LEU A 235 22.77 -9.53 10.85
CA LEU A 235 21.99 -9.22 12.04
C LEU A 235 20.79 -8.36 11.64
N MET A 236 19.59 -8.86 11.92
CA MET A 236 18.33 -8.22 11.60
C MET A 236 17.58 -7.90 12.89
N HIS A 237 16.84 -6.81 12.90
CA HIS A 237 15.89 -6.51 13.96
C HIS A 237 14.48 -6.27 13.40
N ARG A 238 13.48 -6.58 14.22
CA ARG A 238 12.08 -6.30 13.93
C ARG A 238 11.74 -4.90 14.41
N ARG A 239 11.27 -4.05 13.49
CA ARG A 239 10.86 -2.69 13.82
C ARG A 239 9.72 -2.71 14.86
N PRO A 240 9.71 -1.79 15.84
CA PRO A 240 8.61 -1.68 16.80
C PRO A 240 7.22 -1.56 16.15
N GLU A 241 6.20 -1.93 16.92
CA GLU A 241 4.81 -1.68 16.54
C GLU A 241 4.51 -0.16 16.59
N GLY A 242 3.74 0.34 15.63
CA GLY A 242 3.55 1.77 15.41
C GLY A 242 4.59 2.42 14.48
N GLY A 243 4.17 3.45 13.73
CA GLY A 243 5.06 4.21 12.85
C GLY A 243 5.31 3.60 11.47
N LEU A 244 6.46 3.95 10.89
CA LEU A 244 6.85 3.60 9.51
C LEU A 244 7.38 2.16 9.43
N LEU A 245 6.89 1.40 8.46
CA LEU A 245 7.31 0.00 8.19
C LEU A 245 7.21 -0.91 9.43
N SER A 246 6.24 -0.60 10.30
CA SER A 246 6.06 -1.24 11.59
C SER A 246 6.01 -2.77 11.50
N GLY A 247 6.72 -3.43 12.43
CA GLY A 247 6.76 -4.88 12.55
C GLY A 247 7.43 -5.64 11.39
N LEU A 248 7.99 -4.96 10.39
CA LEU A 248 8.87 -5.54 9.38
C LEU A 248 10.29 -5.69 9.91
N TRP A 249 11.06 -6.56 9.27
CA TRP A 249 12.47 -6.77 9.57
C TRP A 249 13.36 -5.84 8.75
N GLU A 250 14.46 -5.40 9.38
CA GLU A 250 15.48 -4.57 8.75
C GLU A 250 16.87 -4.85 9.35
N PRO A 251 17.96 -4.54 8.61
CA PRO A 251 19.28 -4.44 9.21
C PRO A 251 19.26 -3.44 10.37
N LEU A 252 20.19 -3.56 11.32
CA LEU A 252 20.31 -2.55 12.38
C LEU A 252 20.40 -1.15 11.76
N SER A 253 19.74 -0.17 12.36
CA SER A 253 19.67 1.19 11.82
C SER A 253 19.64 2.20 12.95
N LEU A 254 20.00 3.45 12.63
CA LEU A 254 19.82 4.58 13.55
C LEU A 254 18.52 5.31 13.23
N GLU A 255 18.08 6.19 14.12
CA GLU A 255 16.94 7.06 13.82
C GLU A 255 17.22 7.95 12.61
N ARG A 256 16.15 8.26 11.86
CA ARG A 256 16.24 9.19 10.74
C ARG A 256 16.53 10.61 11.24
N GLN A 257 17.36 11.32 10.49
CA GLN A 257 17.71 12.72 10.76
C GLN A 257 17.47 13.59 9.52
N ILE A 258 17.56 14.91 9.69
CA ILE A 258 17.50 15.86 8.57
C ILE A 258 18.56 15.48 7.54
N PHE A 259 18.20 15.53 6.26
CA PHE A 259 19.09 15.14 5.17
C PHE A 259 20.44 15.86 5.20
N SER A 260 21.52 15.07 5.14
CA SER A 260 22.89 15.51 4.90
C SER A 260 23.42 14.92 3.58
N LEU A 261 24.22 15.72 2.85
CA LEU A 261 24.96 15.27 1.67
C LEU A 261 26.26 14.56 2.02
N VAL A 262 26.76 14.73 3.24
CA VAL A 262 28.04 14.18 3.69
C VAL A 262 27.78 12.91 4.49
N PRO A 263 28.44 11.78 4.16
CA PRO A 263 28.35 10.58 4.99
C PRO A 263 28.94 10.83 6.37
N PRO A 264 28.37 10.24 7.44
CA PRO A 264 28.98 10.29 8.75
C PRO A 264 30.32 9.53 8.77
N GLY A 265 31.21 9.89 9.70
CA GLY A 265 32.51 9.26 9.84
C GLY A 265 32.40 7.84 10.41
N VAL A 266 33.32 6.93 10.04
CA VAL A 266 33.30 5.54 10.54
C VAL A 266 33.36 5.48 12.07
N ALA A 267 34.22 6.28 12.70
CA ALA A 267 34.36 6.29 14.16
C ALA A 267 33.09 6.74 14.89
N GLU A 268 32.41 7.78 14.36
CA GLU A 268 31.13 8.26 14.89
C GLU A 268 30.04 7.18 14.78
N VAL A 269 29.98 6.52 13.63
CA VAL A 269 28.98 5.48 13.35
C VAL A 269 29.20 4.22 14.19
N ASP A 270 30.46 3.84 14.44
CA ASP A 270 30.82 2.73 15.33
C ASP A 270 30.43 3.02 16.79
N GLU A 271 30.69 4.24 17.26
CA GLU A 271 30.25 4.68 18.60
C GLU A 271 28.71 4.64 18.73
N GLN A 272 27.98 5.14 17.73
CA GLN A 272 26.51 5.11 17.71
C GLN A 272 25.96 3.68 17.67
N LEU A 273 26.61 2.76 16.95
CA LEU A 273 26.24 1.33 16.93
C LEU A 273 26.36 0.72 18.32
N TRP A 274 27.45 1.00 19.04
CA TRP A 274 27.61 0.55 20.42
C TRP A 274 26.56 1.16 21.34
N GLN A 275 26.38 2.48 21.32
CA GLN A 275 25.45 3.18 22.21
C GLN A 275 24.01 2.71 22.02
N HIS A 276 23.55 2.55 20.78
CA HIS A 276 22.16 2.22 20.48
C HIS A 276 21.88 0.72 20.50
N TRP A 277 22.80 -0.10 20.00
CA TRP A 277 22.56 -1.54 19.79
C TRP A 277 23.42 -2.45 20.67
N GLN A 278 24.38 -1.91 21.43
CA GLN A 278 25.31 -2.70 22.27
C GLN A 278 26.06 -3.78 21.47
N ILE A 279 26.38 -3.48 20.20
CA ILE A 279 27.13 -4.33 19.29
C ILE A 279 28.53 -3.77 19.11
N LYS A 280 29.55 -4.64 19.20
CA LYS A 280 30.92 -4.34 18.79
C LYS A 280 31.23 -5.04 17.49
N CYS A 281 31.87 -4.30 16.59
CA CYS A 281 32.23 -4.79 15.28
C CYS A 281 33.68 -4.43 14.93
N ARG A 282 34.23 -5.17 13.98
CA ARG A 282 35.52 -4.90 13.35
C ARG A 282 35.35 -4.60 11.87
N GLU A 283 36.37 -3.96 11.30
CA GLU A 283 36.47 -3.68 9.85
C GLU A 283 35.25 -2.90 9.32
N MET A 284 34.78 -1.91 10.09
CA MET A 284 33.66 -1.08 9.64
C MET A 284 34.07 -0.20 8.46
N ASN A 285 33.28 -0.25 7.39
CA ASN A 285 33.47 0.60 6.23
C ASN A 285 32.13 1.08 5.65
N LEU A 286 32.12 2.31 5.12
CA LEU A 286 31.01 2.77 4.29
C LEU A 286 30.96 1.93 3.01
N LEU A 287 29.80 1.40 2.70
CA LEU A 287 29.53 0.58 1.52
C LEU A 287 28.90 1.40 0.40
N GLY A 288 28.08 2.39 0.73
CA GLY A 288 27.46 3.27 -0.25
C GLY A 288 26.15 3.88 0.24
N THR A 289 25.31 4.30 -0.70
CA THR A 289 23.98 4.86 -0.40
C THR A 289 22.85 4.15 -1.11
N VAL A 290 21.71 4.07 -0.42
CA VAL A 290 20.42 3.69 -1.00
C VAL A 290 19.46 4.85 -0.92
N GLN A 291 18.94 5.28 -2.06
CA GLN A 291 17.87 6.27 -2.11
C GLN A 291 16.51 5.58 -2.20
N HIS A 292 15.56 6.03 -1.39
CA HIS A 292 14.21 5.50 -1.38
C HIS A 292 13.17 6.61 -1.24
N ARG A 293 12.12 6.52 -2.04
CA ARG A 293 11.03 7.49 -2.07
C ARG A 293 9.80 6.91 -1.39
N PHE A 294 9.38 7.54 -0.30
CA PHE A 294 8.06 7.37 0.27
C PHE A 294 7.10 8.42 -0.31
N THR A 295 5.80 8.22 -0.13
CA THR A 295 4.79 9.17 -0.60
C THR A 295 4.93 10.55 0.04
N HIS A 296 5.40 10.61 1.29
CA HIS A 296 5.45 11.83 2.10
C HIS A 296 6.85 12.39 2.37
N PHE A 297 7.91 11.65 2.03
CA PHE A 297 9.30 12.09 2.23
C PHE A 297 10.27 11.26 1.37
N HIS A 298 11.50 11.75 1.22
CA HIS A 298 12.61 11.00 0.62
C HIS A 298 13.61 10.60 1.69
N LEU A 299 14.17 9.41 1.57
CA LEU A 299 15.16 8.87 2.49
C LEU A 299 16.42 8.48 1.74
N THR A 300 17.56 8.96 2.22
CA THR A 300 18.89 8.49 1.81
C THR A 300 19.48 7.66 2.95
N VAL A 301 19.77 6.39 2.68
CA VAL A 301 20.35 5.49 3.67
C VAL A 301 21.84 5.31 3.37
N TRP A 302 22.69 5.72 4.30
CA TRP A 302 24.12 5.42 4.29
C TRP A 302 24.32 4.01 4.86
N VAL A 303 24.90 3.12 4.06
CA VAL A 303 25.04 1.71 4.43
C VAL A 303 26.47 1.45 4.87
N PHE A 304 26.66 1.05 6.11
CA PHE A 304 27.95 0.59 6.64
C PHE A 304 27.94 -0.92 6.72
N ALA A 305 29.07 -1.55 6.41
CA ALA A 305 29.27 -2.98 6.58
C ALA A 305 30.37 -3.21 7.59
N CYS A 306 30.22 -4.25 8.41
CA CYS A 306 31.21 -4.64 9.41
C CYS A 306 31.02 -6.11 9.80
N HIS A 307 32.02 -6.66 10.48
CA HIS A 307 31.97 -8.01 11.01
C HIS A 307 31.68 -7.97 12.51
N HIS A 308 30.71 -8.78 12.95
CA HIS A 308 30.38 -8.92 14.37
C HIS A 308 31.57 -9.47 15.15
N GLU A 309 31.87 -8.82 16.27
CA GLU A 309 32.93 -9.23 17.19
C GLU A 309 32.34 -9.71 18.53
N SER A 310 31.48 -8.88 19.14
CA SER A 310 30.83 -9.21 20.41
C SER A 310 29.60 -8.32 20.65
N GLY A 311 28.90 -8.58 21.76
CA GLY A 311 27.68 -7.85 22.12
C GLY A 311 26.42 -8.39 21.44
N TRP A 312 25.28 -8.05 22.03
CA TRP A 312 23.96 -8.40 21.53
C TRP A 312 22.94 -7.36 22.02
N PRO A 313 21.98 -6.91 21.20
CA PRO A 313 20.97 -5.96 21.66
C PRO A 313 20.07 -6.59 22.71
N GLN A 314 19.63 -5.81 23.70
CA GLN A 314 18.68 -6.29 24.69
C GLN A 314 17.26 -6.36 24.12
N GLY A 315 16.54 -7.44 24.45
CA GLY A 315 15.13 -7.64 24.09
C GLY A 315 14.89 -8.66 22.98
N ASP A 316 13.61 -8.99 22.78
CA ASP A 316 13.16 -9.88 21.71
C ASP A 316 13.09 -9.15 20.37
N GLY A 317 13.26 -9.90 19.27
CA GLY A 317 13.11 -9.37 17.92
C GLY A 317 14.42 -8.99 17.23
N VAL A 318 15.55 -9.56 17.64
CA VAL A 318 16.81 -9.54 16.90
C VAL A 318 17.18 -10.96 16.52
N CYS A 319 17.64 -11.19 15.29
CA CYS A 319 18.09 -12.51 14.87
C CYS A 319 19.19 -12.46 13.81
N TRP A 320 19.93 -13.56 13.71
CA TRP A 320 20.78 -13.83 12.56
C TRP A 320 19.95 -14.38 11.41
N TRP A 321 20.05 -13.75 10.26
CA TRP A 321 19.28 -14.13 9.08
C TRP A 321 20.17 -14.29 7.85
N HIS A 322 19.91 -15.30 7.02
CA HIS A 322 20.68 -15.50 5.80
C HIS A 322 20.02 -14.79 4.61
N PRO A 323 20.73 -13.94 3.85
CA PRO A 323 20.15 -13.18 2.73
C PRO A 323 19.46 -13.98 1.62
N GLY A 324 19.71 -15.28 1.54
CA GLY A 324 19.05 -16.20 0.61
C GLY A 324 17.71 -16.77 1.10
N GLN A 325 17.30 -16.52 2.35
CA GLN A 325 16.01 -16.98 2.88
C GLN A 325 14.89 -15.98 2.53
N THR A 326 13.63 -16.40 2.67
CA THR A 326 12.44 -15.57 2.39
C THR A 326 11.42 -15.62 3.53
N ASP A 327 11.87 -16.01 4.72
CA ASP A 327 11.08 -16.26 5.92
C ASP A 327 10.85 -15.01 6.77
N LEU A 328 11.61 -13.93 6.55
CA LEU A 328 11.40 -12.65 7.21
C LEU A 328 10.73 -11.63 6.27
N PRO A 329 9.61 -11.00 6.69
CA PRO A 329 8.99 -9.94 5.92
C PRO A 329 9.86 -8.67 5.94
N ILE A 330 10.47 -8.36 4.81
CA ILE A 330 11.40 -7.22 4.63
C ILE A 330 10.81 -6.23 3.62
N SER A 331 11.01 -4.94 3.85
CA SER A 331 10.56 -3.89 2.91
C SER A 331 11.44 -3.82 1.66
N THR A 332 10.92 -3.26 0.56
CA THR A 332 11.71 -3.03 -0.66
C THR A 332 12.89 -2.08 -0.45
N LEU A 333 12.82 -1.17 0.53
CA LEU A 333 13.98 -0.37 0.96
C LEU A 333 15.08 -1.27 1.53
N HIS A 334 14.74 -2.12 2.49
CA HIS A 334 15.72 -2.93 3.19
C HIS A 334 16.27 -4.05 2.30
N SER A 335 15.48 -4.59 1.37
CA SER A 335 16.01 -5.47 0.32
C SER A 335 17.10 -4.77 -0.51
N LYS A 336 16.93 -3.48 -0.86
CA LYS A 336 17.97 -2.72 -1.57
C LYS A 336 19.21 -2.48 -0.70
N VAL A 337 19.03 -2.21 0.60
CA VAL A 337 20.13 -2.05 1.55
C VAL A 337 20.94 -3.34 1.68
N ILE A 338 20.28 -4.48 1.78
CA ILE A 338 20.93 -5.80 1.92
C ILE A 338 21.68 -6.20 0.63
N MET A 339 21.10 -5.87 -0.53
CA MET A 339 21.63 -6.23 -1.85
C MET A 339 22.62 -5.21 -2.42
N ILE A 340 22.96 -4.15 -1.69
CA ILE A 340 23.92 -3.15 -2.16
C ILE A 340 25.28 -3.83 -2.41
N LYS A 341 25.83 -3.64 -3.61
CA LYS A 341 27.15 -4.16 -3.98
C LYS A 341 28.21 -3.09 -3.71
N LYS A 342 29.41 -3.52 -3.34
CA LYS A 342 30.61 -2.65 -3.31
C LYS A 342 30.86 -2.10 -4.72
#